data_AF-F0RNW3-F1
#
_entry.id   AF-F0RNW3-F1
#
_cell.length_a   1.000
_cell.length_b   1.000
_cell.length_c   1.000
_cell.angle_alpha   90.00
_cell.angle_beta   90.00
_cell.angle_gamma   90.00
#
_symmetry.space_group_name_H-M   'P 1'
#
loop_
_entity.id
_entity.type
_entity.pdbx_description
1 polymer ?
#
loop_
_entity_poly.entity_id
_entity_poly.type
_entity_poly.pdbx_seq_one_letter_code
_entity_poly.pdbx_strand_id
1 'polypeptide(L)'
;MQKPVFVLGTLVLGLSLSACGGGTPAPQPQPAPQPKPAITLYQGVWGYAYDEGANGTIEQSGAALFVDEVQGGYGRVAVGAYSNEAQTRQGGALLGPISGTGRLEVAFTQDTSSNVRPYLVGQDSDNQLGSYQGHPIFAGLAGITDAAGNVLSTGAFVLVQVSTEKPATAQAQAALQQQANHLAAQRLSSGLAAQTLQTHPDFSTLQLNAAELLRR
;
A
#
# COMPACT_ATOMS: atom_id res chain seq x y z
N MET A 1 -5.01 -19.00 -40.31
CA MET A 1 -4.10 -18.28 -41.22
C MET A 1 -4.59 -16.85 -41.39
N GLN A 2 -3.92 -15.87 -40.78
CA GLN A 2 -3.97 -14.46 -41.18
C GLN A 2 -2.82 -13.75 -40.44
N LYS A 3 -1.84 -13.27 -41.21
CA LYS A 3 -0.67 -12.51 -40.74
C LYS A 3 -1.01 -11.03 -40.75
N PRO A 4 -0.73 -10.25 -39.70
CA PRO A 4 -0.69 -8.81 -39.80
C PRO A 4 0.69 -8.31 -40.27
N VAL A 5 0.61 -7.29 -41.11
CA VAL A 5 1.62 -6.68 -41.96
C VAL A 5 2.42 -5.64 -41.15
N PHE A 6 3.74 -5.65 -41.30
CA PHE A 6 4.65 -4.63 -40.80
C PHE A 6 4.58 -3.36 -41.66
N VAL A 7 4.35 -2.20 -41.04
CA VAL A 7 4.49 -0.90 -41.70
C VAL A 7 5.78 -0.25 -41.20
N LEU A 8 6.75 -0.16 -42.11
CA LEU A 8 8.03 0.53 -41.95
C LEU A 8 7.79 2.05 -42.03
N GLY A 9 8.08 2.76 -40.95
CA GLY A 9 8.00 4.23 -40.88
C GLY A 9 9.38 4.87 -41.03
N THR A 10 9.49 5.72 -42.05
CA THR A 10 10.67 6.32 -42.65
C THR A 10 11.55 7.15 -41.71
N LEU A 11 12.86 6.92 -41.82
CA LEU A 11 13.96 7.70 -41.24
C LEU A 11 14.07 9.07 -41.96
N VAL A 12 13.90 10.18 -41.24
CA VAL A 12 14.20 11.52 -41.76
C VAL A 12 15.46 12.04 -41.09
N LEU A 13 16.56 11.99 -41.86
CA LEU A 13 17.78 12.75 -41.59
C LEU A 13 17.55 14.22 -41.99
N GLY A 14 17.60 15.12 -41.02
CA GLY A 14 17.63 16.57 -41.23
C GLY A 14 18.79 17.19 -40.47
N LEU A 15 20.00 17.09 -41.04
CA LEU A 15 21.18 17.83 -40.60
C LEU A 15 21.14 19.24 -41.19
N SER A 16 21.04 20.26 -40.33
CA SER A 16 21.27 21.67 -40.71
C SER A 16 22.22 22.29 -39.68
N LEU A 17 23.50 22.37 -40.04
CA LEU A 17 24.54 23.07 -39.28
C LEU A 17 24.57 24.53 -39.74
N SER A 18 23.91 25.41 -39.00
CA SER A 18 24.09 26.86 -39.11
C SER A 18 25.18 27.30 -38.14
N ALA A 19 26.39 27.53 -38.67
CA ALA A 19 27.49 28.16 -37.95
C ALA A 19 27.35 29.69 -38.05
N CYS A 20 26.70 30.29 -37.06
CA CYS A 20 26.76 31.73 -36.81
C CYS A 20 27.63 31.99 -35.59
N GLY A 21 28.66 32.81 -35.77
CA GLY A 21 29.57 33.21 -34.71
C GLY A 21 28.99 34.25 -33.75
N GLY A 22 29.75 34.46 -32.67
CA GLY A 22 29.78 35.73 -31.95
C GLY A 22 28.99 35.78 -30.65
N GLY A 23 29.69 35.51 -29.55
CA GLY A 23 29.27 35.88 -28.19
C GLY A 23 29.09 34.68 -27.29
N THR A 24 30.02 34.48 -26.36
CA THR A 24 29.83 33.57 -25.22
C THR A 24 28.58 34.04 -24.48
N PRO A 25 27.48 33.25 -24.45
CA PRO A 25 26.28 33.65 -23.74
C PRO A 25 26.65 33.84 -22.26
N ALA A 26 26.20 34.94 -21.67
CA ALA A 26 26.27 35.09 -20.22
C ALA A 26 25.62 33.84 -19.59
N PRO A 27 26.23 33.24 -18.54
CA PRO A 27 25.67 32.06 -17.89
C PRO A 27 24.20 32.34 -17.56
N GLN A 28 23.28 31.57 -18.15
CA GLN A 28 21.89 31.67 -17.78
C GLN A 28 21.78 31.41 -16.26
N PRO A 29 21.00 32.22 -15.53
CA PRO A 29 20.72 31.94 -14.13
C PRO A 29 20.28 30.49 -14.01
N GLN A 30 21.05 29.70 -13.27
CA GLN A 30 20.75 28.30 -13.07
C GLN A 30 19.34 28.23 -12.47
N PRO A 31 18.40 27.46 -13.06
CA PRO A 31 17.06 27.33 -12.50
C PRO A 31 17.18 26.97 -11.03
N ALA A 32 16.40 27.64 -10.19
CA ALA A 32 16.36 27.32 -8.77
C ALA A 32 16.13 25.80 -8.62
N PRO A 33 16.86 25.11 -7.72
CA PRO A 33 16.65 23.69 -7.49
C PRO A 33 15.15 23.43 -7.32
N GLN A 34 14.59 22.55 -8.15
CA GLN A 34 13.20 22.15 -7.98
C GLN A 34 13.06 21.58 -6.56
N PRO A 35 12.00 21.95 -5.81
CA PRO A 35 11.74 21.35 -4.51
C PRO A 35 11.76 19.84 -4.65
N LYS A 36 12.62 19.16 -3.88
CA LYS A 36 12.59 17.71 -3.79
C LYS A 36 11.18 17.32 -3.36
N PRO A 37 10.48 16.41 -4.09
CA PRO A 37 9.18 15.94 -3.67
C PRO A 37 9.24 15.51 -2.20
N ALA A 38 8.28 15.94 -1.40
CA ALA A 38 8.15 15.46 -0.03
C ALA A 38 8.07 13.94 -0.07
N ILE A 39 8.84 13.26 0.79
CA ILE A 39 8.77 11.80 0.90
C ILE A 39 7.36 11.48 1.39
N THR A 40 6.56 10.84 0.53
CA THR A 40 5.25 10.36 0.93
C THR A 40 5.39 8.99 1.57
N LEU A 41 4.97 8.89 2.82
CA LEU A 41 5.03 7.68 3.62
C LEU A 41 3.97 6.70 3.11
N TYR A 42 4.42 5.50 2.73
CA TYR A 42 3.59 4.33 2.42
C TYR A 42 2.58 4.46 1.26
N GLN A 43 2.70 5.48 0.40
CA GLN A 43 1.80 5.66 -0.74
C GLN A 43 1.90 4.55 -1.80
N GLY A 44 0.86 4.42 -2.61
CA GLY A 44 0.79 3.52 -3.75
C GLY A 44 -0.01 2.25 -3.48
N VAL A 45 0.31 1.19 -4.23
CA VAL A 45 -0.48 -0.04 -4.26
C VAL A 45 0.16 -1.11 -3.38
N TRP A 46 -0.64 -1.63 -2.46
CA TRP A 46 -0.27 -2.68 -1.53
C TRP A 46 -1.22 -3.86 -1.65
N GLY A 47 -0.70 -5.07 -1.57
CA GLY A 47 -1.49 -6.30 -1.48
C GLY A 47 -1.44 -6.82 -0.07
N TYR A 48 -2.54 -7.35 0.44
CA TYR A 48 -2.60 -7.96 1.76
C TYR A 48 -3.08 -9.40 1.71
N ALA A 49 -2.67 -10.17 2.72
CA ALA A 49 -3.15 -11.51 2.99
C ALA A 49 -3.22 -11.74 4.50
N TYR A 50 -4.21 -12.52 4.93
CA TYR A 50 -4.49 -12.90 6.31
C TYR A 50 -4.74 -14.41 6.40
N ASP A 51 -4.16 -15.04 7.40
CA ASP A 51 -4.29 -16.46 7.72
C ASP A 51 -4.43 -16.61 9.24
N GLU A 52 -5.54 -17.19 9.70
CA GLU A 52 -5.79 -17.48 11.13
C GLU A 52 -4.77 -18.50 11.70
N GLY A 53 -3.98 -19.16 10.84
CA GLY A 53 -2.80 -19.93 11.23
C GLY A 53 -3.07 -21.39 11.56
N ALA A 54 -4.33 -21.85 11.54
CA ALA A 54 -4.66 -23.24 11.83
C ALA A 54 -4.19 -24.21 10.71
N ASN A 55 -4.26 -23.79 9.45
CA ASN A 55 -4.11 -24.69 8.30
C ASN A 55 -3.26 -24.11 7.15
N GLY A 56 -2.62 -22.95 7.32
CA GLY A 56 -1.89 -22.29 6.24
C GLY A 56 -2.80 -21.80 5.10
N THR A 57 -4.09 -21.63 5.37
CA THR A 57 -5.10 -21.26 4.37
C THR A 57 -5.38 -19.78 4.47
N ILE A 58 -5.20 -19.07 3.38
CA ILE A 58 -5.50 -17.63 3.31
C ILE A 58 -7.01 -17.46 3.42
N GLU A 59 -7.45 -16.80 4.49
CA GLU A 59 -8.88 -16.54 4.72
C GLU A 59 -9.33 -15.23 4.07
N GLN A 60 -8.45 -14.23 4.06
CA GLN A 60 -8.71 -12.93 3.44
C GLN A 60 -7.48 -12.46 2.68
N SER A 61 -7.71 -11.96 1.48
CA SER A 61 -6.72 -11.35 0.61
C SER A 61 -7.34 -10.17 -0.11
N GLY A 62 -6.53 -9.26 -0.61
CA GLY A 62 -7.00 -8.10 -1.35
C GLY A 62 -5.92 -7.05 -1.52
N ALA A 63 -6.31 -5.88 -2.00
CA ALA A 63 -5.39 -4.77 -2.21
C ALA A 63 -5.88 -3.50 -1.54
N ALA A 64 -4.92 -2.68 -1.11
CA ALA A 64 -5.11 -1.32 -0.65
C ALA A 64 -4.36 -0.33 -1.58
N LEU A 65 -4.96 0.83 -1.79
CA LEU A 65 -4.38 1.95 -2.52
C LEU A 65 -4.33 3.16 -1.58
N PHE A 66 -3.13 3.48 -1.10
CA PHE A 66 -2.87 4.66 -0.25
C PHE A 66 -2.47 5.83 -1.14
N VAL A 67 -3.22 6.93 -1.07
CA VAL A 67 -3.06 8.07 -1.99
C VAL A 67 -2.84 9.39 -1.29
N ASP A 68 -3.05 9.41 0.02
CA ASP A 68 -2.95 10.62 0.83
C ASP A 68 -2.40 10.28 2.22
N GLU A 69 -2.16 11.30 3.02
CA GLU A 69 -1.69 11.17 4.39
C GLU A 69 -2.39 12.17 5.30
N VAL A 70 -2.69 11.73 6.52
CA VAL A 70 -3.26 12.60 7.56
C VAL A 70 -2.32 12.69 8.75
N GLN A 71 -2.33 13.85 9.41
CA GLN A 71 -1.64 14.01 10.69
C GLN A 71 -2.47 13.35 11.80
N GLY A 72 -1.95 12.24 12.34
CA GLY A 72 -2.48 11.60 13.53
C GLY A 72 -1.80 12.08 14.81
N GLY A 73 -2.29 11.61 15.97
CA GLY A 73 -1.74 11.95 17.27
C GLY A 73 -0.29 11.47 17.49
N TYR A 74 0.14 10.45 16.74
CA TYR A 74 1.43 9.78 16.92
C TYR A 74 2.36 9.86 15.69
N GLY A 75 1.95 10.55 14.63
CA GLY A 75 2.70 10.69 13.39
C GLY A 75 1.81 10.86 12.17
N ARG A 76 2.43 10.85 10.98
CA ARG A 76 1.73 10.84 9.71
C ARG A 76 1.23 9.42 9.41
N VAL A 77 -0.02 9.29 9.03
CA VAL A 77 -0.67 8.02 8.69
C VAL A 77 -1.10 8.07 7.24
N ALA A 78 -0.69 7.09 6.44
CA ALA A 78 -1.15 6.95 5.07
C ALA A 78 -2.61 6.53 5.06
N VAL A 79 -3.41 7.17 4.21
CA VAL A 79 -4.85 6.91 4.08
C VAL A 79 -5.19 6.54 2.64
N GLY A 80 -6.18 5.66 2.52
CA GLY A 80 -6.53 5.08 1.24
C GLY A 80 -7.84 4.32 1.27
N ALA A 81 -8.03 3.53 0.22
CA ALA A 81 -9.14 2.59 0.12
C ALA A 81 -8.60 1.17 -0.07
N TYR A 82 -9.38 0.18 0.34
CA TYR A 82 -9.08 -1.23 0.08
C TYR A 82 -10.28 -1.96 -0.51
N SER A 83 -10.00 -3.11 -1.12
CA SER A 83 -10.99 -4.11 -1.52
C SER A 83 -10.40 -5.50 -1.26
N ASN A 84 -11.23 -6.42 -0.77
CA ASN A 84 -10.87 -7.82 -0.76
C ASN A 84 -10.95 -8.44 -2.17
N GLU A 85 -10.31 -9.60 -2.36
CA GLU A 85 -10.23 -10.30 -3.64
C GLU A 85 -11.62 -10.72 -4.15
N ALA A 86 -12.50 -11.16 -3.25
CA ALA A 86 -13.88 -11.51 -3.57
C ALA A 86 -14.77 -10.29 -3.90
N GLN A 87 -14.27 -9.06 -3.71
CA GLN A 87 -15.01 -7.80 -3.88
C GLN A 87 -16.32 -7.73 -3.06
N THR A 88 -16.37 -8.48 -1.96
CA THR A 88 -17.49 -8.47 -1.01
C THR A 88 -17.28 -7.48 0.12
N ARG A 89 -16.06 -6.95 0.27
CA ARG A 89 -15.70 -5.95 1.27
C ARG A 89 -14.80 -4.89 0.67
N GLN A 90 -15.13 -3.64 0.95
CA GLN A 90 -14.36 -2.46 0.56
C GLN A 90 -14.58 -1.36 1.60
N GLY A 91 -13.60 -0.50 1.77
CA GLY A 91 -13.65 0.57 2.77
C GLY A 91 -12.41 1.43 2.79
N GLY A 92 -12.26 2.21 3.86
CA GLY A 92 -11.07 3.00 4.13
C GLY A 92 -9.93 2.13 4.65
N ALA A 93 -8.70 2.55 4.39
CA ALA A 93 -7.48 1.92 4.86
C ALA A 93 -6.53 2.94 5.48
N LEU A 94 -5.87 2.54 6.56
CA LEU A 94 -4.82 3.29 7.24
C LEU A 94 -3.53 2.46 7.32
N LEU A 95 -2.38 3.12 7.18
CA LEU A 95 -1.06 2.51 7.41
C LEU A 95 -0.09 3.52 8.05
N GLY A 96 0.45 3.20 9.22
CA GLY A 96 1.39 4.04 9.95
C GLY A 96 1.27 3.93 11.48
N PRO A 97 1.79 4.91 12.24
CA PRO A 97 1.67 4.96 13.70
C PRO A 97 0.28 5.45 14.12
N ILE A 98 -0.66 4.52 14.31
CA ILE A 98 -2.07 4.83 14.59
C ILE A 98 -2.32 4.93 16.11
N SER A 99 -1.71 4.04 16.89
CA SER A 99 -1.93 3.90 18.33
C SER A 99 -0.73 4.27 19.20
N GLY A 100 0.43 4.51 18.59
CA GLY A 100 1.63 4.91 19.33
C GLY A 100 2.77 5.34 18.42
N THR A 101 3.65 6.20 18.94
CA THR A 101 4.83 6.68 18.20
C THR A 101 5.77 5.51 17.90
N GLY A 102 6.25 5.45 16.66
CA GLY A 102 7.18 4.41 16.22
C GLY A 102 6.54 3.03 16.05
N ARG A 103 5.22 2.90 16.19
CA ARG A 103 4.50 1.68 15.81
C ARG A 103 4.22 1.70 14.32
N LEU A 104 4.23 0.53 13.71
CA LEU A 104 3.77 0.34 12.34
C LEU A 104 2.52 -0.53 12.38
N GLU A 105 1.39 0.06 12.00
CA GLU A 105 0.07 -0.54 12.16
C GLU A 105 -0.78 -0.32 10.91
N VAL A 106 -1.75 -1.19 10.72
CA VAL A 106 -2.74 -1.11 9.63
C VAL A 106 -4.14 -1.19 10.21
N ALA A 107 -5.09 -0.50 9.59
CA ALA A 107 -6.51 -0.68 9.87
C ALA A 107 -7.33 -0.58 8.58
N PHE A 108 -8.26 -1.50 8.39
CA PHE A 108 -9.26 -1.50 7.31
C PHE A 108 -10.65 -1.38 7.89
N THR A 109 -11.50 -0.55 7.31
CA THR A 109 -12.87 -0.33 7.80
C THR A 109 -13.84 -1.36 7.28
N GLN A 110 -14.90 -1.65 8.02
CA GLN A 110 -15.93 -2.59 7.58
C GLN A 110 -16.78 -2.05 6.42
N ASP A 111 -17.00 -0.74 6.38
CA ASP A 111 -17.71 -0.04 5.33
C ASP A 111 -17.28 1.43 5.24
N THR A 112 -17.91 2.17 4.33
CA THR A 112 -17.77 3.63 4.18
C THR A 112 -18.95 4.39 4.83
N SER A 113 -19.65 3.78 5.79
CA SER A 113 -20.79 4.42 6.47
C SER A 113 -20.32 5.50 7.45
N SER A 114 -21.27 6.29 7.96
CA SER A 114 -21.01 7.30 9.00
C SER A 114 -20.50 6.68 10.31
N ASN A 115 -20.72 5.38 10.53
CA ASN A 115 -20.25 4.64 11.69
C ASN A 115 -19.01 3.84 11.32
N VAL A 116 -17.94 4.55 10.98
CA VAL A 116 -16.67 3.92 10.61
C VAL A 116 -16.17 3.03 11.74
N ARG A 117 -16.07 1.74 11.46
CA ARG A 117 -15.55 0.72 12.37
C ARG A 117 -14.48 -0.10 11.66
N PRO A 118 -13.37 -0.41 12.32
CA PRO A 118 -12.41 -1.34 11.75
C PRO A 118 -13.02 -2.74 11.62
N TYR A 119 -12.68 -3.43 10.54
CA TYR A 119 -12.93 -4.85 10.30
C TYR A 119 -11.65 -5.67 10.46
N LEU A 120 -10.50 -5.07 10.12
CA LEU A 120 -9.18 -5.67 10.25
C LEU A 120 -8.25 -4.64 10.84
N VAL A 121 -7.50 -5.04 11.86
CA VAL A 121 -6.45 -4.23 12.48
C VAL A 121 -5.21 -5.09 12.63
N GLY A 122 -4.06 -4.55 12.26
CA GLY A 122 -2.81 -5.29 12.32
C GLY A 122 -1.68 -4.45 12.91
N GLN A 123 -0.74 -5.14 13.53
CA GLN A 123 0.50 -4.57 14.04
C GLN A 123 1.68 -5.36 13.47
N ASP A 124 2.66 -4.62 12.98
CA ASP A 124 3.93 -5.20 12.56
C ASP A 124 4.70 -5.77 13.77
N SER A 125 5.40 -6.88 13.55
CA SER A 125 6.07 -7.60 14.64
C SER A 125 7.32 -6.90 15.21
N ASP A 126 8.00 -6.08 14.41
CA ASP A 126 9.20 -5.33 14.83
C ASP A 126 9.05 -3.80 14.67
N ASN A 127 7.89 -3.36 14.19
CA ASN A 127 7.53 -1.97 13.89
C ASN A 127 8.38 -1.36 12.76
N GLN A 128 8.92 -2.19 11.86
CA GLN A 128 9.71 -1.75 10.72
C GLN A 128 9.18 -2.38 9.43
N LEU A 129 9.38 -1.69 8.31
CA LEU A 129 9.15 -2.33 7.02
C LEU A 129 10.33 -3.26 6.71
N GLY A 130 10.04 -4.53 6.45
CA GLY A 130 10.99 -5.47 5.89
C GLY A 130 11.11 -5.33 4.36
N SER A 131 11.75 -6.33 3.74
CA SER A 131 11.75 -6.51 2.28
C SER A 131 11.38 -7.94 1.90
N TYR A 132 10.59 -8.09 0.83
CA TYR A 132 10.28 -9.37 0.19
C TYR A 132 10.39 -9.24 -1.32
N GLN A 133 11.30 -10.00 -1.95
CA GLN A 133 11.58 -9.90 -3.39
C GLN A 133 11.89 -8.47 -3.87
N GLY A 134 12.54 -7.65 -3.04
CA GLY A 134 12.86 -6.25 -3.34
C GLY A 134 11.71 -5.27 -3.08
N HIS A 135 10.54 -5.74 -2.66
CA HIS A 135 9.39 -4.91 -2.30
C HIS A 135 9.33 -4.65 -0.79
N PRO A 136 8.98 -3.43 -0.35
CA PRO A 136 8.67 -3.18 1.05
C PRO A 136 7.52 -4.06 1.55
N ILE A 137 7.66 -4.57 2.76
CA ILE A 137 6.69 -5.47 3.39
C ILE A 137 6.42 -5.07 4.83
N PHE A 138 5.16 -5.08 5.22
CA PHE A 138 4.70 -5.15 6.60
C PHE A 138 4.36 -6.61 6.90
N ALA A 139 4.81 -7.13 8.05
CA ALA A 139 4.59 -8.51 8.44
C ALA A 139 4.39 -8.61 9.96
N GLY A 140 3.22 -9.11 10.36
CA GLY A 140 2.89 -9.18 11.77
C GLY A 140 1.60 -9.95 12.05
N LEU A 141 0.91 -9.51 13.11
CA LEU A 141 -0.36 -10.08 13.53
C LEU A 141 -1.51 -9.14 13.16
N ALA A 142 -2.65 -9.71 12.80
CA ALA A 142 -3.88 -8.96 12.67
C ALA A 142 -5.05 -9.66 13.38
N GLY A 143 -6.03 -8.86 13.78
CA GLY A 143 -7.33 -9.31 14.26
C GLY A 143 -8.42 -8.93 13.28
N ILE A 144 -9.34 -9.86 13.01
CA ILE A 144 -10.61 -9.57 12.35
C ILE A 144 -11.64 -9.23 13.42
N THR A 145 -12.39 -8.16 13.21
CA THR A 145 -13.38 -7.65 14.17
C THR A 145 -14.80 -7.74 13.62
N ASP A 146 -15.76 -7.93 14.51
CA ASP A 146 -17.18 -7.78 14.20
C ASP A 146 -17.62 -6.31 14.15
N ALA A 147 -18.89 -6.08 13.86
CA ALA A 147 -19.49 -4.73 13.85
C ALA A 147 -19.58 -4.08 15.24
N ALA A 148 -19.40 -4.83 16.33
CA ALA A 148 -19.32 -4.29 17.68
C ALA A 148 -17.87 -3.93 18.08
N GLY A 149 -16.86 -4.33 17.30
CA GLY A 149 -15.43 -4.14 17.58
C GLY A 149 -14.81 -5.32 18.34
N ASN A 150 -15.55 -6.41 18.57
CA ASN A 150 -14.99 -7.61 19.20
C ASN A 150 -14.09 -8.31 18.21
N VAL A 151 -12.90 -8.75 18.67
CA VAL A 151 -12.00 -9.56 17.86
C VAL A 151 -12.59 -10.97 17.72
N LEU A 152 -12.88 -11.38 16.48
CA LEU A 152 -13.42 -12.69 16.12
C LEU A 152 -12.32 -13.72 15.91
N SER A 153 -11.23 -13.31 15.26
CA SER A 153 -10.08 -14.15 14.94
C SER A 153 -8.79 -13.34 15.03
N THR A 154 -7.67 -14.01 15.30
CA THR A 154 -6.31 -13.43 15.28
C THR A 154 -5.42 -14.34 14.44
N GLY A 155 -4.61 -13.75 13.58
CA GLY A 155 -3.82 -14.50 12.62
C GLY A 155 -2.62 -13.74 12.10
N ALA A 156 -1.82 -14.41 11.29
CA ALA A 156 -0.70 -13.79 10.60
C ALA A 156 -1.22 -12.91 9.46
N PHE A 157 -0.56 -11.77 9.28
CA PHE A 157 -0.94 -10.77 8.30
C PHE A 157 0.28 -10.19 7.59
N VAL A 158 0.14 -9.99 6.29
CA VAL A 158 1.17 -9.45 5.42
C VAL A 158 0.58 -8.34 4.55
N LEU A 159 1.39 -7.32 4.29
CA LEU A 159 1.15 -6.25 3.33
C LEU A 159 2.41 -6.09 2.46
N VAL A 160 2.30 -6.17 1.13
CA VAL A 160 3.44 -6.03 0.20
C VAL A 160 3.18 -4.88 -0.78
N GLN A 161 4.13 -3.94 -0.87
CA GLN A 161 4.03 -2.79 -1.77
C GLN A 161 4.56 -3.12 -3.17
N VAL A 162 3.73 -2.97 -4.20
CA VAL A 162 4.16 -3.19 -5.60
C VAL A 162 4.34 -1.92 -6.40
N SER A 163 3.82 -0.80 -5.90
CA SER A 163 4.01 0.53 -6.48
C SER A 163 4.03 1.57 -5.38
N THR A 164 4.87 2.58 -5.52
CA THR A 164 4.89 3.79 -4.67
C THR A 164 4.00 4.90 -5.22
N GLU A 165 3.39 4.69 -6.39
CA GLU A 165 2.62 5.70 -7.12
C GLU A 165 1.16 5.30 -7.26
N LYS A 166 0.29 6.31 -7.28
CA LYS A 166 -1.12 6.15 -7.66
C LYS A 166 -1.19 5.76 -9.14
N PRO A 167 -1.83 4.63 -9.50
CA PRO A 167 -1.98 4.25 -10.90
C PRO A 167 -2.77 5.30 -11.69
N ALA A 168 -2.29 5.66 -12.89
CA ALA A 168 -2.92 6.69 -13.73
C ALA A 168 -4.24 6.23 -14.39
N THR A 169 -4.49 4.92 -14.45
CA THR A 169 -5.67 4.33 -15.08
C THR A 169 -6.25 3.20 -14.25
N ALA A 170 -7.54 2.93 -14.40
CA ALA A 170 -8.21 1.80 -13.74
C ALA A 170 -7.61 0.45 -14.16
N GLN A 171 -7.19 0.30 -15.42
CA GLN A 171 -6.52 -0.91 -15.92
C GLN A 171 -5.18 -1.14 -15.21
N ALA A 172 -4.35 -0.09 -15.09
CA ALA A 172 -3.07 -0.18 -14.39
C ALA A 172 -3.27 -0.47 -12.90
N GLN A 173 -4.30 0.12 -12.29
CA GLN A 173 -4.67 -0.17 -10.91
C GLN A 173 -5.05 -1.64 -10.74
N ALA A 174 -5.94 -2.18 -11.56
CA ALA A 174 -6.35 -3.58 -11.47
C ALA A 174 -5.16 -4.55 -11.63
N ALA A 175 -4.26 -4.27 -12.58
CA ALA A 175 -3.05 -5.08 -12.80
C ALA A 175 -2.11 -5.06 -11.57
N LEU A 176 -1.84 -3.88 -11.02
CA LEU A 176 -0.99 -3.76 -9.82
C LEU A 176 -1.67 -4.41 -8.61
N GLN A 177 -2.98 -4.26 -8.43
CA GLN A 177 -3.71 -4.92 -7.34
C GLN A 177 -3.60 -6.45 -7.43
N GLN A 178 -3.77 -7.03 -8.62
CA GLN A 178 -3.59 -8.47 -8.83
C GLN A 178 -2.17 -8.94 -8.49
N GLN A 179 -1.15 -8.22 -8.95
CA GLN A 179 0.24 -8.52 -8.63
C GLN A 179 0.50 -8.43 -7.11
N ALA A 180 -0.02 -7.41 -6.46
CA ALA A 180 0.15 -7.20 -5.03
C ALA A 180 -0.49 -8.33 -4.21
N ASN A 181 -1.71 -8.73 -4.56
CA ASN A 181 -2.42 -9.84 -3.93
C ASN A 181 -1.62 -11.13 -4.05
N HIS A 182 -1.10 -11.41 -5.26
CA HIS A 182 -0.31 -12.61 -5.52
C HIS A 182 0.95 -12.66 -4.64
N LEU A 183 1.70 -11.56 -4.55
CA LEU A 183 2.91 -11.49 -3.73
C LEU A 183 2.63 -11.60 -2.23
N ALA A 184 1.56 -10.96 -1.75
CA ALA A 184 1.16 -11.05 -0.34
C ALA A 184 0.74 -12.48 0.03
N ALA A 185 -0.07 -13.12 -0.82
CA ALA A 185 -0.47 -14.52 -0.65
C ALA A 185 0.75 -15.45 -0.65
N GLN A 186 1.63 -15.32 -1.66
CA GLN A 186 2.85 -16.11 -1.75
C GLN A 186 3.72 -15.95 -0.50
N ARG A 187 3.87 -14.71 0.00
CA ARG A 187 4.65 -14.46 1.20
C ARG A 187 4.04 -15.14 2.42
N LEU A 188 2.74 -15.00 2.63
CA LEU A 188 2.09 -15.58 3.80
C LEU A 188 2.22 -17.10 3.79
N SER A 189 1.99 -17.74 2.64
CA SER A 189 2.15 -19.19 2.45
C SER A 189 3.60 -19.69 2.55
N SER A 190 4.61 -18.80 2.45
CA SER A 190 6.03 -19.16 2.59
C SER A 190 6.49 -19.39 4.04
N GLY A 191 5.55 -19.43 5.00
CA GLY A 191 5.83 -19.84 6.39
C GLY A 191 5.93 -18.69 7.39
N LEU A 192 5.43 -17.49 7.06
CA LEU A 192 5.38 -16.38 8.03
C LEU A 192 4.44 -16.71 9.20
N ALA A 193 3.38 -17.48 8.95
CA ALA A 193 2.35 -17.85 9.94
C ALA A 193 2.89 -18.62 11.16
N ALA A 194 4.02 -19.31 11.04
CA ALA A 194 4.56 -20.14 12.11
C ALA A 194 5.31 -19.34 13.20
N GLN A 195 5.70 -18.08 12.95
CA GLN A 195 6.61 -17.33 13.83
C GLN A 195 5.92 -16.31 14.73
N THR A 196 4.65 -15.97 14.47
CA THR A 196 4.06 -14.73 15.00
C THR A 196 3.03 -14.92 16.13
N LEU A 197 2.59 -16.15 16.45
CA LEU A 197 1.38 -16.39 17.27
C LEU A 197 1.56 -16.40 18.81
N GLN A 198 2.68 -15.92 19.38
CA GLN A 198 2.93 -16.16 20.81
C GLN A 198 2.22 -15.19 21.78
N THR A 199 1.63 -14.10 21.31
CA THR A 199 0.87 -13.17 22.15
C THR A 199 -0.32 -12.61 21.39
N HIS A 200 -1.52 -12.66 21.99
CA HIS A 200 -2.67 -11.92 21.47
C HIS A 200 -2.48 -10.42 21.75
N PRO A 201 -2.22 -9.58 20.74
CA PRO A 201 -2.15 -8.14 20.95
C PRO A 201 -3.52 -7.58 21.35
N ASP A 202 -3.53 -6.61 22.27
CA ASP A 202 -4.71 -5.81 22.54
C ASP A 202 -4.88 -4.76 21.43
N PHE A 203 -5.91 -4.94 20.62
CA PHE A 203 -6.20 -4.06 19.49
C PHE A 203 -7.13 -2.88 19.84
N SER A 204 -7.63 -2.77 21.08
CA SER A 204 -8.65 -1.79 21.44
C SER A 204 -8.25 -0.34 21.15
N THR A 205 -7.04 0.06 21.55
CA THR A 205 -6.51 1.42 21.30
C THR A 205 -6.33 1.69 19.81
N LEU A 206 -5.82 0.70 19.06
CA LEU A 206 -5.65 0.79 17.61
C LEU A 206 -7.00 0.97 16.91
N GLN A 207 -8.01 0.20 17.30
CA GLN A 207 -9.35 0.31 16.74
C GLN A 207 -9.99 1.69 16.98
N LEU A 208 -9.88 2.20 18.21
CA LEU A 208 -10.43 3.50 18.59
C LEU A 208 -9.79 4.63 17.77
N ASN A 209 -8.45 4.66 17.70
CA ASN A 209 -7.73 5.71 17.01
C ASN A 209 -7.90 5.63 15.49
N ALA A 210 -7.96 4.42 14.93
CA ALA A 210 -8.26 4.23 13.53
C ALA A 210 -9.65 4.82 13.17
N ALA A 211 -10.67 4.50 13.97
CA ALA A 211 -12.01 5.03 13.77
C ALA A 211 -12.06 6.56 13.89
N GLU A 212 -11.25 7.18 14.75
CA GLU A 212 -11.15 8.64 14.84
C GLU A 212 -10.49 9.24 13.59
N LEU A 213 -9.37 8.68 13.13
CA LEU A 213 -8.64 9.19 11.97
C LEU A 213 -9.48 9.15 10.69
N LEU A 214 -10.26 8.09 10.50
CA LEU A 214 -11.08 7.89 9.32
C LEU A 214 -12.35 8.76 9.28
N ARG A 215 -12.70 9.45 10.38
CA ARG A 215 -13.81 10.43 10.41
C ARG A 215 -13.40 11.83 10.00
N ARG A 216 -12.10 12.11 9.92
CA ARG A 216 -11.55 13.43 9.55
C ARG A 216 -11.54 13.58 8.03
#